data_AF-A0AAV5WJG1-F1
#
_entry.id   AF-A0AAV5WJG1-F1
#
_cell.length_a   1.000
_cell.length_b   1.000
_cell.length_c   1.000
_cell.angle_alpha   90.00
_cell.angle_beta   90.00
_cell.angle_gamma   90.00
#
_symmetry.space_group_name_H-M   'P 1'
#
loop_
_entity.id
_entity.type
_entity.pdbx_description
1 polymer ?
#
loop_
_entity_poly.entity_id
_entity_poly.type
_entity_poly.pdbx_seq_one_letter_code
_entity_poly.pdbx_strand_id
1 'polypeptide(L)'
;VQMEIGLNKEQLEFMAEKWPSHYGTLFDMGITAWDQLFAHNPTLKKHFDFVENDPTASWKEDERIKKMVLSLQQLLTDAVNTLGYGEAAEMEVFVNTLRELGGLHRNIVESVNPQAFLLLFALLPEVIADVTSNRRKSGPLPADDRQELIKIWKSITAFMGNQIMLGWERNKIPTSSKYLKSYLEKCPHAKVVSLKPASPTVKSASPPGFIPDNYKHVVDEDVKNTTNSISLRHVALSPLSALRK
;
A
#
# COMPACT_ATOMS: atom_id res chain seq x y z
N VAL A 1 21.59 -2.52 5.66
CA VAL A 1 20.19 -2.40 5.19
C VAL A 1 19.42 -3.72 5.31
N GLN A 2 19.89 -4.85 4.77
CA GLN A 2 19.40 -6.20 5.16
C GLN A 2 19.36 -6.41 6.70
N MET A 3 20.28 -5.75 7.42
CA MET A 3 20.33 -5.76 8.89
C MET A 3 19.13 -5.13 9.60
N GLU A 4 18.34 -4.23 8.99
CA GLU A 4 17.25 -3.53 9.71
C GLU A 4 15.93 -4.30 9.73
N ILE A 5 15.69 -5.16 8.74
CA ILE A 5 14.46 -5.96 8.62
C ILE A 5 14.70 -7.41 9.08
N GLY A 6 15.96 -7.79 9.30
CA GLY A 6 16.33 -9.13 9.76
C GLY A 6 16.10 -10.24 8.71
N LEU A 7 16.12 -9.89 7.42
CA LEU A 7 15.92 -10.82 6.31
C LEU A 7 17.19 -10.95 5.48
N ASN A 8 17.54 -12.17 5.12
CA ASN A 8 18.68 -12.46 4.24
C ASN A 8 18.27 -12.35 2.75
N LYS A 9 19.26 -12.47 1.85
CA LYS A 9 19.03 -12.35 0.40
C LYS A 9 18.06 -13.42 -0.14
N GLU A 10 18.24 -14.67 0.25
CA GLU A 10 17.42 -15.80 -0.21
C GLU A 10 15.95 -15.62 0.18
N GLN A 11 15.68 -15.09 1.36
CA GLN A 11 14.32 -14.79 1.84
C GLN A 11 13.67 -13.67 1.02
N LEU A 12 14.44 -12.64 0.66
CA LEU A 12 13.94 -11.54 -0.17
C LEU A 12 13.66 -11.99 -1.61
N GLU A 13 14.55 -12.82 -2.17
CA GLU A 13 14.35 -13.44 -3.48
C GLU A 13 13.14 -14.38 -3.48
N PHE A 14 12.98 -15.21 -2.45
CA PHE A 14 11.81 -16.09 -2.29
C PHE A 14 10.51 -15.29 -2.23
N MET A 15 10.46 -14.22 -1.44
CA MET A 15 9.28 -13.36 -1.35
C MET A 15 8.94 -12.73 -2.70
N ALA A 16 9.94 -12.24 -3.42
CA ALA A 16 9.74 -11.60 -4.71
C ALA A 16 9.28 -12.60 -5.79
N GLU A 17 9.83 -13.82 -5.79
CA GLU A 17 9.41 -14.91 -6.68
C GLU A 17 7.95 -15.34 -6.44
N LYS A 18 7.51 -15.39 -5.18
CA LYS A 18 6.14 -15.78 -4.83
C LYS A 18 5.12 -14.65 -4.98
N TRP A 19 5.55 -13.41 -5.18
CA TRP A 19 4.64 -12.27 -5.30
C TRP A 19 3.74 -12.40 -6.54
N PRO A 20 2.40 -12.29 -6.42
CA PRO A 20 1.52 -12.44 -7.57
C PRO A 20 1.67 -11.30 -8.58
N SER A 21 1.74 -11.67 -9.86
CA SER A 21 1.76 -10.70 -10.97
C SER A 21 0.37 -10.28 -11.44
N HIS A 22 -0.67 -11.06 -11.12
CA HIS A 22 -2.03 -10.78 -11.56
C HIS A 22 -2.71 -9.73 -10.68
N TYR A 23 -3.11 -8.62 -11.28
CA TYR A 23 -3.73 -7.49 -10.59
C TYR A 23 -4.96 -7.89 -9.76
N GLY A 24 -5.84 -8.74 -10.29
CA GLY A 24 -7.02 -9.20 -9.56
C GLY A 24 -6.68 -9.96 -8.27
N THR A 25 -5.55 -10.67 -8.24
CA THR A 25 -5.08 -11.38 -7.04
C THR A 25 -4.65 -10.40 -5.96
N LEU A 26 -3.97 -9.32 -6.35
CA LEU A 26 -3.54 -8.27 -5.43
C LEU A 26 -4.72 -7.45 -4.90
N PHE A 27 -5.72 -7.21 -5.74
CA PHE A 27 -6.97 -6.58 -5.32
C PHE A 27 -7.71 -7.45 -4.29
N ASP A 28 -7.83 -8.76 -4.56
CA ASP A 28 -8.42 -9.74 -3.64
C ASP A 28 -7.68 -9.79 -2.29
N MET A 29 -6.35 -9.67 -2.29
CA MET A 29 -5.56 -9.54 -1.05
C MET A 29 -6.02 -8.35 -0.23
N GLY A 30 -6.13 -7.17 -0.85
CA GLY A 30 -6.57 -5.98 -0.14
C GLY A 30 -7.98 -6.16 0.41
N ILE A 31 -8.94 -6.60 -0.41
CA ILE A 31 -10.31 -6.84 0.07
C ILE A 31 -10.34 -7.82 1.25
N THR A 32 -9.58 -8.92 1.17
CA THR A 32 -9.48 -9.91 2.24
C THR A 32 -8.87 -9.32 3.52
N ALA A 33 -7.86 -8.46 3.39
CA ALA A 33 -7.26 -7.77 4.54
C ALA A 33 -8.26 -6.83 5.23
N TRP A 34 -9.06 -6.11 4.45
CA TRP A 34 -10.12 -5.26 4.98
C TRP A 34 -11.28 -6.06 5.61
N ASP A 35 -11.66 -7.20 5.01
CA ASP A 35 -12.61 -8.16 5.61
C ASP A 35 -12.13 -8.60 6.99
N GLN A 36 -10.88 -9.04 7.10
CA GLN A 36 -10.31 -9.48 8.38
C GLN A 36 -10.16 -8.33 9.38
N LEU A 37 -9.80 -7.13 8.94
CA LEU A 37 -9.70 -5.95 9.80
C LEU A 37 -11.05 -5.61 10.41
N PHE A 38 -12.12 -5.61 9.62
CA PHE A 38 -13.46 -5.34 10.11
C PHE A 38 -14.07 -6.47 10.93
N ALA A 39 -13.65 -7.72 10.69
CA ALA A 39 -14.00 -8.83 11.57
C ALA A 39 -13.33 -8.70 12.95
N HIS A 40 -12.04 -8.33 12.97
CA HIS A 40 -11.29 -8.13 14.23
C HIS A 40 -11.72 -6.88 14.99
N ASN A 41 -12.04 -5.78 14.30
CA ASN A 41 -12.52 -4.56 14.91
C ASN A 41 -13.71 -3.97 14.13
N PRO A 42 -14.94 -4.46 14.40
CA PRO A 42 -16.15 -4.01 13.70
C PRO A 42 -16.44 -2.52 13.86
N THR A 43 -15.95 -1.90 14.96
CA THR A 43 -16.17 -0.47 15.21
C THR A 43 -15.50 0.42 14.18
N LEU A 44 -14.46 -0.08 13.49
CA LEU A 44 -13.76 0.68 12.45
C LEU A 44 -14.67 1.03 11.26
N LYS A 45 -15.70 0.21 10.98
CA LYS A 45 -16.68 0.50 9.92
C LYS A 45 -17.40 1.84 10.15
N LYS A 46 -17.54 2.27 11.40
CA LYS A 46 -18.20 3.53 11.76
C LYS A 46 -17.41 4.75 11.29
N HIS A 47 -16.09 4.65 11.13
CA HIS A 47 -15.33 5.75 10.59
C HIS A 47 -15.71 6.00 9.13
N PHE A 48 -16.04 4.97 8.36
CA PHE A 48 -16.28 5.13 6.92
C PHE A 48 -17.74 5.42 6.56
N ASP A 49 -18.61 5.67 7.54
CA ASP A 49 -20.04 5.95 7.37
C ASP A 49 -20.80 4.87 6.58
N PHE A 50 -20.29 3.63 6.53
CA PHE A 50 -20.96 2.51 5.85
C PHE A 50 -22.32 2.18 6.47
N VAL A 51 -22.45 2.40 7.78
CA VAL A 51 -23.59 1.94 8.58
C VAL A 51 -24.76 2.93 8.56
N GLU A 52 -24.51 4.22 8.31
CA GLU A 52 -25.57 5.24 8.34
C GLU A 52 -26.35 5.32 7.02
N ASN A 53 -25.77 4.91 5.89
CA ASN A 53 -26.36 5.17 4.58
C ASN A 53 -27.03 3.97 3.89
N ASP A 54 -26.63 2.71 4.16
CA ASP A 54 -27.32 1.52 3.67
C ASP A 54 -26.78 0.22 4.33
N PRO A 55 -27.54 -0.46 5.20
CA PRO A 55 -27.14 -1.73 5.82
C PRO A 55 -26.95 -2.89 4.82
N THR A 56 -27.49 -2.75 3.61
CA THR A 56 -27.42 -3.76 2.54
C THR A 56 -26.28 -3.48 1.54
N ALA A 57 -25.72 -2.27 1.54
CA ALA A 57 -24.57 -1.94 0.71
C ALA A 57 -23.33 -2.69 1.20
N SER A 58 -22.79 -3.55 0.33
CA SER A 58 -21.50 -4.17 0.57
C SER A 58 -20.43 -3.07 0.54
N TRP A 59 -19.77 -2.84 1.67
CA TRP A 59 -18.62 -1.91 1.76
C TRP A 59 -17.51 -2.24 0.74
N LYS A 60 -17.49 -3.47 0.19
CA LYS A 60 -16.56 -3.89 -0.87
C LYS A 60 -16.80 -3.15 -2.19
N GLU A 61 -18.03 -2.68 -2.42
CA GLU A 61 -18.39 -1.90 -3.61
C GLU A 61 -18.13 -0.41 -3.43
N ASP A 62 -17.79 0.03 -2.22
CA ASP A 62 -17.51 1.43 -1.94
C ASP A 62 -16.22 1.90 -2.64
N GLU A 63 -16.35 2.91 -3.51
CA GLU A 63 -15.23 3.45 -4.29
C GLU A 63 -14.07 3.96 -3.43
N ARG A 64 -14.33 4.37 -2.18
CA ARG A 64 -13.32 4.82 -1.22
C ARG A 64 -12.52 3.63 -0.70
N ILE A 65 -13.19 2.51 -0.43
CA ILE A 65 -12.53 1.24 -0.08
C ILE A 65 -11.72 0.72 -1.25
N LYS A 66 -12.25 0.75 -2.47
CA LYS A 66 -11.50 0.34 -3.66
C LYS A 66 -10.20 1.13 -3.77
N LYS A 67 -10.24 2.45 -3.60
CA LYS A 67 -9.03 3.30 -3.56
C LYS A 67 -8.06 2.94 -2.43
N MET A 68 -8.56 2.56 -1.25
CA MET A 68 -7.71 2.06 -0.14
C MET A 68 -7.00 0.76 -0.49
N VAL A 69 -7.76 -0.19 -1.03
CA VAL A 69 -7.24 -1.49 -1.49
C VAL A 69 -6.14 -1.28 -2.51
N LEU A 70 -6.35 -0.39 -3.50
CA LEU A 70 -5.34 -0.06 -4.50
C LEU A 70 -4.10 0.61 -3.92
N SER A 71 -4.29 1.52 -2.96
CA SER A 71 -3.16 2.18 -2.29
C SER A 71 -2.33 1.20 -1.48
N LEU A 72 -2.98 0.26 -0.78
CA LEU A 72 -2.33 -0.81 -0.04
C LEU A 72 -1.59 -1.77 -0.99
N GLN A 73 -2.23 -2.19 -2.08
CA GLN A 73 -1.60 -3.00 -3.12
C GLN A 73 -0.34 -2.34 -3.68
N GLN A 74 -0.41 -1.05 -4.01
CA GLN A 74 0.74 -0.31 -4.52
C GLN A 74 1.86 -0.28 -3.47
N LEU A 75 1.52 -0.03 -2.21
CA LEU A 75 2.50 0.01 -1.13
C LEU A 75 3.21 -1.35 -0.93
N LEU A 76 2.47 -2.45 -1.01
CA LEU A 76 3.04 -3.80 -0.93
C LEU A 76 3.89 -4.14 -2.16
N THR A 77 3.46 -3.72 -3.34
CA THR A 77 4.24 -3.89 -4.58
C THR A 77 5.53 -3.07 -4.54
N ASP A 78 5.48 -1.84 -4.03
CA ASP A 78 6.65 -1.00 -3.78
C ASP A 78 7.59 -1.70 -2.79
N ALA A 79 7.07 -2.33 -1.73
CA ALA A 79 7.87 -3.11 -0.80
C ALA A 79 8.59 -4.29 -1.48
N VAL A 80 7.89 -5.05 -2.34
CA VAL A 80 8.50 -6.15 -3.11
C VAL A 80 9.60 -5.62 -4.02
N ASN A 81 9.32 -4.55 -4.78
CA ASN A 81 10.29 -3.98 -5.71
C ASN A 81 11.53 -3.46 -5.00
N THR A 82 11.35 -2.71 -3.92
CA THR A 82 12.46 -2.12 -3.16
C THR A 82 13.27 -3.18 -2.42
N LEU A 83 12.61 -4.14 -1.76
CA LEU A 83 13.30 -5.11 -0.92
C LEU A 83 13.85 -6.31 -1.71
N GLY A 84 13.16 -6.73 -2.77
CA GLY A 84 13.57 -7.84 -3.61
C GLY A 84 14.58 -7.46 -4.69
N TYR A 85 14.50 -6.24 -5.22
CA TYR A 85 15.27 -5.84 -6.41
C TYR A 85 15.96 -4.46 -6.31
N GLY A 86 15.63 -3.66 -5.28
CA GLY A 86 16.11 -2.29 -5.16
C GLY A 86 17.53 -2.18 -4.61
N GLU A 87 18.18 -1.05 -4.91
CA GLU A 87 19.43 -0.68 -4.27
C GLU A 87 19.18 0.12 -2.98
N ALA A 88 20.27 0.55 -2.33
CA ALA A 88 20.18 1.29 -1.06
C ALA A 88 19.41 2.61 -1.19
N ALA A 89 19.49 3.27 -2.34
CA ALA A 89 18.82 4.56 -2.59
C ALA A 89 17.30 4.40 -2.66
N GLU A 90 16.80 3.36 -3.34
CA GLU A 90 15.37 3.04 -3.41
C GLU A 90 14.81 2.74 -2.01
N MET A 91 15.60 2.08 -1.17
CA MET A 91 15.21 1.81 0.22
C MET A 91 15.04 3.09 1.03
N GLU A 92 15.96 4.06 0.88
CA GLU A 92 15.82 5.36 1.55
C GLU A 92 14.55 6.09 1.11
N VAL A 93 14.26 6.09 -0.20
CA VAL A 93 13.04 6.68 -0.77
C VAL A 93 11.78 5.99 -0.24
N PHE A 94 11.79 4.65 -0.16
CA PHE A 94 10.68 3.88 0.38
C PHE A 94 10.44 4.17 1.87
N VAL A 95 11.49 4.20 2.67
CA VAL A 95 11.41 4.57 4.10
C VAL A 95 10.86 5.98 4.30
N ASN A 96 11.33 6.94 3.49
CA ASN A 96 10.82 8.30 3.54
C ASN A 96 9.33 8.37 3.13
N THR A 97 8.93 7.59 2.12
CA THR A 97 7.53 7.45 1.70
C THR A 97 6.65 6.92 2.83
N LEU A 98 7.07 5.87 3.54
CA LEU A 98 6.35 5.31 4.68
C LEU A 98 6.18 6.34 5.83
N ARG A 99 7.25 7.09 6.12
CA ARG A 99 7.20 8.14 7.15
C ARG A 99 6.30 9.30 6.76
N GLU A 100 6.34 9.74 5.51
CA GLU A 100 5.44 10.77 5.02
C GLU A 100 3.99 10.31 5.02
N LEU A 101 3.71 9.03 4.74
CA LEU A 101 2.37 8.46 4.85
C LEU A 101 1.84 8.55 6.29
N GLY A 102 2.65 8.17 7.29
CA GLY A 102 2.28 8.31 8.70
C GLY A 102 2.05 9.77 9.12
N GLY A 103 2.93 10.67 8.70
CA GLY A 103 2.80 12.11 8.95
C GLY A 103 1.55 12.71 8.30
N LEU A 104 1.24 12.33 7.05
CA LEU A 104 0.02 12.72 6.36
C LEU A 104 -1.20 12.32 7.20
N HIS A 105 -1.33 11.05 7.54
CA HIS A 105 -2.50 10.54 8.27
C HIS A 105 -2.68 11.21 9.63
N ARG A 106 -1.60 11.51 10.35
CA ARG A 106 -1.66 12.29 11.60
C ARG A 106 -2.27 13.68 11.40
N ASN A 107 -1.98 14.32 10.28
CA ASN A 107 -2.39 15.69 9.99
C ASN A 107 -3.81 15.80 9.42
N ILE A 108 -4.26 14.80 8.65
CA ILE A 108 -5.54 14.88 7.93
C ILE A 108 -6.67 14.06 8.57
N VAL A 109 -6.37 13.20 9.54
CA VAL A 109 -7.37 12.36 10.20
C VAL A 109 -7.47 12.67 11.67
N GLU A 110 -8.35 13.63 11.98
CA GLU A 110 -8.84 13.79 13.34
C GLU A 110 -9.52 12.47 13.76
N SER A 111 -9.22 11.96 14.96
CA SER A 111 -9.84 10.78 15.61
C SER A 111 -9.46 9.36 15.15
N VAL A 112 -8.58 9.14 14.15
CA VAL A 112 -8.13 7.77 13.86
C VAL A 112 -7.02 7.34 14.81
N ASN A 113 -7.24 6.20 15.48
CA ASN A 113 -6.26 5.56 16.33
C ASN A 113 -5.17 4.91 15.46
N PRO A 114 -3.88 5.27 15.63
CA PRO A 114 -2.78 4.65 14.88
C PRO A 114 -2.73 3.12 15.04
N GLN A 115 -3.30 2.57 16.12
CA GLN A 115 -3.40 1.13 16.33
C GLN A 115 -4.25 0.41 15.27
N ALA A 116 -5.18 1.09 14.60
CA ALA A 116 -5.93 0.50 13.49
C ALA A 116 -5.01 0.22 12.28
N PHE A 117 -4.03 1.09 12.04
CA PHE A 117 -3.02 0.87 11.00
C PHE A 117 -2.12 -0.31 11.36
N LEU A 118 -1.62 -0.35 12.61
CA LEU A 118 -0.78 -1.46 13.07
C LEU A 118 -1.52 -2.80 13.04
N LEU A 119 -2.81 -2.81 13.38
CA LEU A 119 -3.65 -4.01 13.25
C LEU A 119 -3.76 -4.47 11.80
N LEU A 120 -3.99 -3.56 10.85
CA LEU A 120 -4.00 -3.91 9.43
C LEU A 120 -2.66 -4.55 9.02
N PHE A 121 -1.52 -3.94 9.36
CA PHE A 121 -0.20 -4.51 9.06
C PHE A 121 0.03 -5.88 9.71
N ALA A 122 -0.48 -6.10 10.93
CA ALA A 122 -0.36 -7.39 11.61
C ALA A 122 -1.17 -8.52 10.94
N LEU A 123 -2.26 -8.19 10.23
CA LEU A 123 -3.12 -9.16 9.53
C LEU A 123 -2.59 -9.52 8.13
N LEU A 124 -1.87 -8.61 7.48
CA LEU A 124 -1.39 -8.78 6.11
C LEU A 124 -0.57 -10.06 5.85
N PRO A 125 0.33 -10.53 6.74
CA PRO A 125 1.15 -11.70 6.45
C PRO A 125 0.34 -12.97 6.16
N GLU A 126 -0.70 -13.24 6.95
CA GLU A 126 -1.57 -14.41 6.72
C GLU A 126 -2.39 -14.23 5.44
N VAL A 127 -2.95 -13.04 5.22
CA VAL A 127 -3.74 -12.73 4.02
C VAL A 127 -2.91 -12.89 2.74
N ILE A 128 -1.69 -12.34 2.74
CA ILE A 128 -0.79 -12.43 1.59
C ILE A 128 -0.46 -13.89 1.31
N ALA A 129 -0.10 -14.67 2.33
CA ALA A 129 0.24 -16.08 2.14
C ALA A 129 -0.95 -16.92 1.67
N ASP A 130 -2.13 -16.71 2.22
CA ASP A 130 -3.34 -17.46 1.85
C ASP A 130 -3.80 -17.12 0.44
N VAL A 131 -3.88 -15.84 0.08
CA VAL A 131 -4.31 -15.44 -1.26
C VAL A 131 -3.27 -15.82 -2.31
N THR A 132 -1.98 -15.66 -2.01
CA THR A 132 -0.89 -16.15 -2.89
C THR A 132 -1.00 -17.65 -3.09
N SER A 133 -1.18 -18.42 -2.01
CA SER A 133 -1.32 -19.87 -2.06
C SER A 133 -2.52 -20.28 -2.93
N ASN A 134 -3.70 -19.75 -2.62
CA ASN A 134 -4.96 -20.18 -3.22
C ASN A 134 -5.14 -19.76 -4.69
N ARG A 135 -4.46 -18.71 -5.14
CA ARG A 135 -4.60 -18.16 -6.50
C ARG A 135 -3.53 -18.66 -7.48
N ARG A 136 -2.64 -19.57 -7.07
CA ARG A 136 -1.64 -20.17 -7.96
C ARG A 136 -2.28 -21.22 -8.87
N LYS A 137 -1.88 -21.18 -10.15
CA LYS A 137 -2.31 -22.18 -11.16
C LYS A 137 -1.83 -23.60 -10.84
N SER A 138 -0.69 -23.71 -10.16
CA SER A 138 -0.06 -24.98 -9.80
C SER A 138 -0.67 -25.64 -8.54
N GLY A 139 -1.77 -25.10 -8.02
CA GLY A 139 -2.31 -25.45 -6.72
C GLY A 139 -1.65 -24.69 -5.57
N PRO A 140 -2.11 -24.95 -4.32
CA PRO A 140 -1.66 -24.23 -3.13
C PRO A 140 -0.16 -24.36 -2.89
N LEU A 141 0.42 -23.37 -2.19
CA LEU A 141 1.79 -23.46 -1.69
C LEU A 141 1.92 -24.66 -0.74
N PRO A 142 3.07 -25.39 -0.78
CA PRO A 142 3.44 -26.31 0.28
C PRO A 142 3.37 -25.63 1.66
N ALA A 143 3.10 -26.42 2.70
CA ALA A 143 2.97 -25.89 4.06
C ALA A 143 4.22 -25.13 4.52
N ASP A 144 5.40 -25.66 4.21
CA ASP A 144 6.68 -25.04 4.58
C ASP A 144 6.89 -23.71 3.84
N ASP A 145 6.64 -23.67 2.53
CA ASP A 145 6.70 -22.45 1.72
C ASP A 145 5.70 -21.39 2.23
N ARG A 146 4.48 -21.81 2.59
CA ARG A 146 3.47 -20.91 3.16
C ARG A 146 3.96 -20.32 4.48
N GLN A 147 4.53 -21.15 5.37
CA GLN A 147 5.04 -20.70 6.67
C GLN A 147 6.24 -19.74 6.51
N GLU A 148 7.15 -20.02 5.60
CA GLU A 148 8.29 -19.12 5.33
C GLU A 148 7.79 -17.79 4.73
N LEU A 149 6.83 -17.82 3.81
CA LEU A 149 6.22 -16.61 3.25
C LEU A 149 5.57 -15.74 4.34
N ILE A 150 4.84 -16.35 5.28
CA ILE A 150 4.24 -15.65 6.44
C ILE A 150 5.33 -15.01 7.28
N LYS A 151 6.39 -15.74 7.61
CA LYS A 151 7.50 -15.26 8.44
C LYS A 151 8.19 -14.06 7.79
N ILE A 152 8.45 -14.12 6.49
CA ILE A 152 9.05 -13.01 5.73
C ILE A 152 8.13 -11.78 5.77
N TRP A 153 6.85 -11.96 5.46
CA TRP A 153 5.90 -10.84 5.47
C TRP A 153 5.64 -10.27 6.86
N LYS A 154 5.75 -11.07 7.93
CA LYS A 154 5.73 -10.56 9.32
C LYS A 154 6.86 -9.56 9.57
N SER A 155 8.09 -9.88 9.15
CA SER A 155 9.21 -8.94 9.28
C SER A 155 9.02 -7.68 8.44
N ILE A 156 8.57 -7.82 7.18
CA ILE A 156 8.35 -6.68 6.27
C ILE A 156 7.24 -5.76 6.81
N THR A 157 6.09 -6.32 7.17
CA THR A 157 4.94 -5.54 7.65
C THR A 157 5.20 -4.89 9.00
N ALA A 158 5.93 -5.55 9.90
CA ALA A 158 6.39 -4.94 11.15
C ALA A 158 7.33 -3.76 10.90
N PHE A 159 8.29 -3.91 9.98
CA PHE A 159 9.17 -2.83 9.57
C PHE A 159 8.39 -1.64 8.98
N MET A 160 7.47 -1.90 8.05
CA MET A 160 6.64 -0.86 7.43
C MET A 160 5.78 -0.13 8.46
N GLY A 161 5.10 -0.88 9.33
CA GLY A 161 4.31 -0.34 10.43
C GLY A 161 5.13 0.57 11.33
N ASN A 162 6.34 0.15 11.71
CA ASN A 162 7.26 0.97 12.52
C ASN A 162 7.64 2.28 11.82
N GLN A 163 7.96 2.27 10.52
CA GLN A 163 8.31 3.50 9.80
C GLN A 163 7.12 4.46 9.68
N ILE A 164 5.91 3.93 9.48
CA ILE A 164 4.68 4.73 9.49
C ILE A 164 4.46 5.36 10.86
N MET A 165 4.64 4.60 11.95
CA MET A 165 4.52 5.13 13.32
C MET A 165 5.53 6.21 13.63
N LEU A 166 6.79 6.04 13.22
CA LEU A 166 7.80 7.09 13.34
C LEU A 166 7.41 8.35 12.56
N GLY A 167 6.80 8.19 11.38
CA GLY A 167 6.22 9.29 10.61
C GLY A 167 5.10 10.01 11.34
N TRP A 168 4.17 9.24 11.90
CA TRP A 168 3.03 9.71 12.67
C TRP A 168 3.46 10.51 13.91
N GLU A 169 4.40 9.99 14.69
CA GLU A 169 4.93 10.64 15.90
C GLU A 169 5.68 11.94 15.60
N ARG A 170 6.43 11.98 14.49
CA ARG A 170 7.14 13.19 14.06
C ARG A 170 6.22 14.32 13.62
N ASN A 171 4.97 14.01 13.25
CA ASN A 171 3.94 14.96 12.85
C ASN A 171 4.42 16.00 11.81
N LYS A 172 5.27 15.58 10.86
CA LYS A 172 5.77 16.46 9.80
C LYS A 172 4.77 16.48 8.64
N ILE A 173 4.54 17.68 8.11
CA ILE A 173 3.79 17.87 6.88
C ILE A 173 4.56 17.17 5.75
N PRO A 174 3.90 16.35 4.92
CA PRO A 174 4.55 15.70 3.79
C PRO A 174 5.13 16.73 2.82
N THR A 175 6.32 16.44 2.30
CA THR A 175 7.05 17.33 1.39
C THR A 175 7.11 16.80 -0.03
N SER A 176 6.95 15.50 -0.23
CA SER A 176 6.87 14.92 -1.58
C SER A 176 5.61 15.41 -2.32
N SER A 177 5.76 15.60 -3.62
CA SER A 177 4.64 15.94 -4.51
C SER A 177 3.50 14.91 -4.45
N LYS A 178 3.83 13.65 -4.14
CA LYS A 178 2.87 12.53 -3.99
C LYS A 178 1.85 12.78 -2.89
N TYR A 179 2.28 13.30 -1.72
CA TYR A 179 1.42 13.47 -0.55
C TYR A 179 1.09 14.92 -0.21
N LEU A 180 1.93 15.88 -0.64
CA LEU A 180 1.71 17.30 -0.41
C LEU A 180 0.40 17.80 -1.03
N LYS A 181 0.04 17.31 -2.23
CA LYS A 181 -1.24 17.65 -2.86
C LYS A 181 -2.42 17.22 -1.97
N SER A 182 -2.41 15.98 -1.49
CA SER A 182 -3.46 15.45 -0.60
C SER A 182 -3.53 16.21 0.72
N TYR A 183 -2.38 16.62 1.28
CA TYR A 183 -2.34 17.47 2.47
C TYR A 183 -2.99 18.84 2.21
N LEU A 184 -2.61 19.53 1.13
CA LEU A 184 -3.13 20.86 0.80
C LEU A 184 -4.64 20.85 0.50
N GLU A 185 -5.13 19.81 -0.17
CA GLU A 185 -6.57 19.62 -0.42
C GLU A 185 -7.37 19.46 0.88
N LYS A 186 -6.78 18.84 1.91
CA LYS A 186 -7.45 18.54 3.19
C LYS A 186 -7.26 19.63 4.25
N CYS A 187 -6.17 20.37 4.15
CA CYS A 187 -5.83 21.46 5.07
C CYS A 187 -5.73 22.79 4.30
N PRO A 188 -6.81 23.29 3.67
CA PRO A 188 -6.78 24.47 2.79
C PRO A 188 -6.42 25.77 3.52
N HIS A 189 -6.53 25.80 4.84
CA HIS A 189 -6.17 26.95 5.69
C HIS A 189 -4.80 26.81 6.37
N ALA A 190 -4.06 25.73 6.11
CA ALA A 190 -2.70 25.59 6.63
C ALA A 190 -1.85 26.74 6.06
N LYS A 191 -1.33 27.60 6.94
CA LYS A 191 -0.35 28.63 6.53
C LYS A 191 0.87 27.89 5.99
N VAL A 192 1.01 27.88 4.66
CA VAL A 192 2.20 27.35 3.98
C VAL A 192 3.36 28.26 4.36
N VAL A 193 4.08 27.92 5.43
CA VAL A 193 5.38 28.53 5.73
C VAL A 193 6.33 28.04 4.64
N SER A 194 6.28 28.70 3.49
CA SER A 194 7.23 28.70 2.37
C SER A 194 8.03 27.40 2.17
N LEU A 195 7.34 26.26 2.04
CA LEU A 195 7.94 25.04 1.52
C LEU A 195 7.89 25.12 -0.01
N LYS A 196 8.93 25.74 -0.59
CA LYS A 196 9.18 25.63 -2.03
C LYS A 196 9.26 24.13 -2.35
N PRO A 197 8.46 23.58 -3.29
CA PRO A 197 8.70 22.23 -3.77
C PRO A 197 10.14 22.20 -4.27
N ALA A 198 10.94 21.25 -3.77
CA ALA A 198 12.26 21.03 -4.31
C ALA A 198 12.09 20.73 -5.81
N SER A 199 12.55 21.64 -6.66
CA SER A 199 12.56 21.43 -8.10
C SER A 199 13.29 20.13 -8.38
N PRO A 200 12.75 19.21 -9.20
CA PRO A 200 13.47 18.02 -9.58
C PRO A 200 14.71 18.47 -10.38
N THR A 201 15.90 18.23 -9.84
CA THR A 201 17.11 18.16 -10.67
C THR A 201 16.89 17.02 -11.64
N VAL A 202 16.58 17.38 -12.87
CA VAL A 202 16.46 16.46 -14.01
C VAL A 202 17.79 15.75 -14.18
N LYS A 203 17.83 14.46 -13.81
CA LYS A 203 18.64 13.46 -14.50
C LYS A 203 17.83 12.18 -14.64
N SER A 204 17.53 11.87 -15.91
CA SER A 204 17.06 10.59 -16.43
C SER A 204 15.66 10.16 -15.98
N ALA A 205 14.70 10.28 -16.90
CA ALA A 205 13.50 9.45 -16.85
C ALA A 205 13.93 7.98 -16.76
N SER A 206 13.61 7.31 -15.66
CA SER A 206 13.65 5.85 -15.63
C SER A 206 12.67 5.34 -16.69
N PRO A 207 13.08 4.43 -17.58
CA PRO A 207 12.17 3.87 -18.57
C PRO A 207 11.01 3.15 -17.87
N PRO A 208 9.88 2.91 -18.58
CA PRO A 208 8.81 2.05 -18.06
C PRO A 208 9.45 0.75 -17.55
N GLY A 209 9.02 0.31 -16.36
CA GLY A 209 9.67 -0.73 -15.58
C GLY A 209 10.16 -1.92 -16.41
N PHE A 210 11.34 -2.43 -16.05
CA PHE A 210 11.89 -3.61 -16.66
C PHE A 210 10.95 -4.80 -16.42
N ILE A 211 10.17 -5.15 -17.45
CA ILE A 211 9.43 -6.39 -17.56
C ILE A 211 10.41 -7.38 -18.23
N PRO A 212 10.84 -8.47 -17.57
CA PRO A 212 11.68 -9.48 -18.21
C PRO A 212 11.01 -9.97 -19.50
N ASP A 213 11.78 -10.21 -20.57
CA ASP A 213 11.25 -10.49 -21.93
C ASP A 213 10.23 -11.64 -21.98
N ASN A 214 10.31 -12.56 -21.03
CA ASN A 214 9.41 -13.67 -20.77
C ASN A 214 7.99 -13.26 -20.29
N TYR A 215 7.75 -11.97 -20.03
CA TYR A 215 6.45 -11.40 -19.62
C TYR A 215 5.90 -10.36 -20.62
N LYS A 216 6.54 -10.14 -21.77
CA LYS A 216 6.06 -9.22 -22.83
C LYS A 216 4.88 -9.76 -23.65
N HIS A 217 4.51 -11.03 -23.48
CA HIS A 217 3.39 -11.65 -24.16
C HIS A 217 2.16 -11.73 -23.26
N VAL A 218 1.57 -10.58 -22.94
CA VAL A 218 0.15 -10.50 -22.58
C VAL A 218 -0.51 -9.62 -23.64
N VAL A 219 -1.48 -10.21 -24.33
CA VAL A 219 -2.11 -9.69 -25.55
C VAL A 219 -2.76 -8.33 -25.28
N ASP A 220 -2.40 -7.34 -26.10
CA ASP A 220 -2.82 -5.93 -26.07
C ASP A 220 -4.36 -5.68 -26.16
N GLU A 221 -5.18 -6.72 -26.25
CA GLU A 221 -6.64 -6.59 -26.37
C GLU A 221 -7.35 -6.41 -25.02
N ASP A 222 -6.86 -6.98 -23.92
CA ASP A 222 -7.49 -6.84 -22.60
C ASP A 222 -7.19 -5.50 -21.92
N VAL A 223 -6.13 -4.81 -22.34
CA VAL A 223 -5.75 -3.48 -21.82
C VAL A 223 -6.58 -2.38 -22.47
N LYS A 224 -7.14 -2.56 -23.67
CA LYS A 224 -7.86 -1.49 -24.37
C LYS A 224 -9.26 -1.23 -23.82
N ASN A 225 -9.91 -2.20 -23.18
CA ASN A 225 -11.27 -2.03 -22.67
C ASN A 225 -11.36 -1.42 -21.26
N THR A 226 -10.24 -1.27 -20.55
CA THR A 226 -10.25 -0.78 -19.16
C THR A 226 -9.48 0.54 -18.93
N THR A 227 -8.65 0.96 -19.90
CA THR A 227 -7.62 2.00 -19.66
C THR A 227 -7.95 3.38 -20.24
N ASN A 228 -9.14 3.59 -20.81
CA ASN A 228 -9.48 4.83 -21.51
C ASN A 228 -10.14 5.94 -20.68
N SER A 229 -10.13 5.90 -19.34
CA SER A 229 -10.66 7.04 -18.57
C SER A 229 -10.01 7.39 -17.23
N ILE A 230 -8.97 6.68 -16.76
CA ILE A 230 -8.38 7.01 -15.45
C ILE A 230 -6.89 7.34 -15.61
N SER A 231 -6.63 8.64 -15.78
CA SER A 231 -5.29 9.20 -15.71
C SER A 231 -4.61 8.78 -14.40
N LEU A 232 -3.44 8.14 -14.51
CA LEU A 232 -2.49 7.76 -13.45
C LEU A 232 -2.10 8.92 -12.49
N ARG A 233 -2.60 10.14 -12.73
CA ARG A 233 -2.47 11.34 -11.87
C ARG A 233 -3.52 11.42 -10.74
N HIS A 234 -4.49 10.49 -10.69
CA HIS A 234 -5.60 10.51 -9.72
C HIS A 234 -5.46 9.48 -8.57
N VAL A 235 -4.36 8.73 -8.47
CA VAL A 235 -4.20 7.66 -7.47
C VAL A 235 -3.79 8.17 -6.08
N ALA A 236 -3.55 9.49 -5.93
CA ALA A 236 -3.38 10.15 -4.62
C ALA A 236 -4.71 10.56 -3.95
N LEU A 237 -5.85 10.07 -4.46
CA LEU A 237 -7.17 10.34 -3.89
C LEU A 237 -7.37 9.53 -2.61
N SER A 238 -6.91 10.15 -1.54
CA SER A 238 -7.12 9.76 -0.16
C SER A 238 -8.60 9.35 0.10
N PRO A 239 -8.85 8.19 0.73
CA PRO A 239 -10.17 7.72 1.18
C PRO A 239 -10.83 8.62 2.21
N LEU A 240 -10.11 9.64 2.69
CA LEU A 240 -10.49 10.49 3.81
C LEU A 240 -11.33 11.71 3.36
N SER A 241 -11.73 11.78 2.08
CA SER A 241 -12.86 12.63 1.65
C SER A 241 -14.20 12.20 2.20
N ALA A 242 -14.28 10.99 2.75
CA ALA A 242 -15.47 10.49 3.38
C ALA A 242 -15.63 10.81 4.85
N LEU A 243 -14.53 11.08 5.56
CA LEU A 243 -14.57 11.26 7.01
C LEU A 243 -15.01 12.66 7.44
N ARG A 244 -15.61 13.45 6.54
CA ARG A 244 -16.04 14.81 6.85
C ARG A 244 -17.55 14.91 6.76
N LYS A 245 -18.15 15.21 7.92
CA LYS A 245 -19.44 15.90 8.03
C LYS A 245 -19.46 17.17 7.17
#